data_AF-A0A4U1CFT9-F1
#
_entry.id   AF-A0A4U1CFT9-F1
#
_cell.length_a   1.000
_cell.length_b   1.000
_cell.length_c   1.000
_cell.angle_alpha   90.00
_cell.angle_beta   90.00
_cell.angle_gamma   90.00
#
_symmetry.space_group_name_H-M   'P 1'
#
loop_
_entity.id
_entity.type
_entity.pdbx_description
1 polymer ?
#
loop_
_entity_poly.entity_id
_entity_poly.type
_entity_poly.pdbx_seq_one_letter_code
_entity_poly.pdbx_strand_id
1 'polypeptide(L)' 'MDAQRDSASGKVVLSFFVDADGTVDDVKVERGVYPSLDQEAVRVVQASRGWIPGKQRGVPVRVKYNIPISFNLHR' A
#
# COMPACT_ATOMS: atom_id res chain seq x y z
N MET A 1 -13.06 -30.62 -5.02
CA MET A 1 -12.87 -29.18 -5.34
C MET A 1 -12.12 -28.60 -4.17
N ASP A 2 -10.81 -28.75 -4.26
CA ASP A 2 -9.88 -28.87 -3.14
C ASP A 2 -9.49 -27.52 -2.53
N ALA A 3 -9.91 -27.31 -1.28
CA ALA A 3 -9.49 -26.22 -0.40
C ALA A 3 -8.07 -26.45 0.16
N GLN A 4 -7.12 -26.85 -0.70
CA GLN A 4 -5.70 -27.04 -0.35
C GLN A 4 -4.78 -25.99 -1.00
N ARG A 5 -5.34 -24.89 -1.51
CA ARG A 5 -4.60 -23.74 -2.04
C ARG A 5 -4.84 -22.45 -1.26
N ASP A 6 -5.38 -22.55 -0.05
CA ASP A 6 -5.46 -21.42 0.88
C ASP A 6 -4.11 -21.25 1.60
N SER A 7 -3.03 -21.10 0.80
CA SER A 7 -1.84 -20.42 1.30
C SER A 7 -2.29 -18.99 1.54
N ALA A 8 -2.63 -18.68 2.80
CA ALA A 8 -3.03 -17.37 3.30
C ALA A 8 -1.89 -16.32 3.21
N SER A 9 -1.20 -16.28 2.06
CA SER A 9 -0.34 -15.20 1.60
C SER A 9 -1.25 -14.08 1.10
N GLY A 10 -1.84 -13.33 2.04
CA GLY A 10 -2.71 -12.21 1.73
C GLY A 10 -1.91 -11.05 1.14
N LYS A 11 -2.05 -10.79 -0.16
CA LYS A 11 -1.48 -9.61 -0.83
C LYS A 11 -2.52 -8.50 -0.86
N VAL A 12 -2.35 -7.50 -0.01
CA VAL A 12 -3.18 -6.29 -0.03
C VAL A 12 -2.53 -5.29 -0.98
N VAL A 13 -3.29 -4.81 -1.96
CA VAL A 13 -2.81 -3.79 -2.90
C VAL A 13 -3.40 -2.45 -2.49
N LEU A 14 -2.51 -1.49 -2.21
CA LEU A 14 -2.87 -0.13 -1.85
C LEU A 14 -2.49 0.83 -2.97
N SER A 15 -3.34 1.81 -3.22
CA SER A 15 -2.99 2.99 -4.00
C SER A 15 -3.08 4.25 -3.13
N PHE A 16 -2.13 5.16 -3.31
CA PHE A 16 -2.13 6.44 -2.60
C PHE A 16 -1.34 7.46 -3.40
N PHE A 17 -1.48 8.73 -3.05
CA PHE A 17 -0.68 9.79 -3.62
C PHE A 17 0.43 10.19 -2.67
N VAL A 18 1.62 10.43 -3.22
CA VAL A 18 2.69 11.13 -2.52
C VAL A 18 2.78 12.52 -3.13
N ASP A 19 2.58 13.54 -2.31
CA ASP A 19 2.66 14.94 -2.73
C ASP A 19 4.13 15.39 -2.82
N ALA A 20 4.37 16.55 -3.41
CA ALA A 20 5.71 17.10 -3.67
C ALA A 20 6.56 17.35 -2.40
N ASP A 21 5.93 17.36 -1.22
CA ASP A 21 6.57 17.45 0.09
C ASP A 21 6.87 16.09 0.74
N GLY A 22 6.48 14.99 0.08
CA GLY A 22 6.63 13.62 0.58
C GLY A 22 5.51 13.18 1.53
N THR A 23 4.43 13.96 1.67
CA THR A 23 3.24 13.55 2.41
C THR A 23 2.42 12.54 1.63
N VAL A 24 1.78 11.62 2.37
CA VAL A 24 0.90 10.61 1.79
C VAL A 24 -0.55 11.05 1.94
N ASP A 25 -1.30 11.00 0.83
CA ASP A 25 -2.69 11.42 0.75
C ASP A 25 -3.54 10.40 -0.05
N ASP A 26 -4.86 10.41 0.18
CA ASP A 26 -5.87 9.58 -0.51
C ASP A 26 -5.50 8.08 -0.60
N VAL A 27 -5.18 7.47 0.55
CA VAL A 27 -4.88 6.04 0.65
C VAL A 27 -6.13 5.20 0.43
N LYS A 28 -6.09 4.33 -0.57
CA LYS A 28 -7.18 3.45 -1.01
C LYS A 28 -6.71 2.01 -1.10
N VAL A 29 -7.57 1.10 -0.68
CA VAL A 29 -7.36 -0.35 -0.84
C VAL A 29 -7.93 -0.76 -2.19
N GLU A 30 -7.07 -1.06 -3.15
CA GLU A 30 -7.46 -1.52 -4.50
C GLU A 30 -7.81 -3.01 -4.50
N ARG A 31 -7.11 -3.79 -3.67
CA ARG A 31 -7.36 -5.22 -3.51
C ARG A 31 -7.11 -5.62 -2.07
N GLY A 32 -8.18 -5.81 -1.32
CA GLY A 32 -8.13 -6.33 0.03
C GLY A 32 -8.17 -7.85 0.06
N VAL A 33 -7.78 -8.41 1.21
CA VAL A 33 -7.90 -9.86 1.47
C VAL A 33 -8.77 -10.09 2.69
N TYR A 34 -8.47 -9.39 3.79
CA TYR A 34 -9.25 -9.41 5.02
C TYR A 34 -9.38 -7.97 5.54
N PRO A 35 -10.55 -7.57 6.06
CA PRO A 35 -10.76 -6.21 6.57
C PRO A 35 -9.73 -5.77 7.63
N SER A 36 -9.26 -6.71 8.45
CA SER A 36 -8.22 -6.47 9.46
C SER A 36 -6.85 -6.18 8.84
N LEU A 37 -6.47 -6.91 7.78
CA LEU A 37 -5.22 -6.66 7.05
C LEU A 37 -5.31 -5.36 6.25
N ASP A 38 -6.47 -5.06 5.69
CA ASP A 38 -6.70 -3.84 4.91
C ASP A 38 -6.55 -2.60 5.79
N GLN A 39 -7.16 -2.58 6.98
CA GLN A 39 -7.00 -1.52 7.96
C GLN A 39 -5.54 -1.36 8.41
N GLU A 40 -4.86 -2.47 8.69
CA GLU A 40 -3.47 -2.44 9.10
C GLU A 40 -2.55 -1.94 7.98
N ALA A 41 -2.81 -2.34 6.74
CA ALA A 41 -2.07 -1.89 5.56
C ALA A 41 -2.19 -0.36 5.38
N VAL A 42 -3.41 0.18 5.51
CA VAL A 42 -3.66 1.63 5.46
C VAL A 42 -2.92 2.34 6.60
N ARG A 43 -3.03 1.81 7.82
CA ARG A 43 -2.36 2.39 9.00
C ARG A 43 -0.85 2.44 8.85
N VAL A 44 -0.23 1.39 8.33
CA VAL A 44 1.23 1.34 8.08
C VAL A 44 1.65 2.38 7.05
N VAL A 45 0.91 2.51 5.95
CA VAL A 45 1.21 3.53 4.92
C VAL A 45 1.03 4.94 5.48
N GLN A 46 -0.01 5.22 6.26
CA GLN A 46 -0.20 6.52 6.89
C GLN A 46 0.87 6.84 7.95
N ALA A 47 1.34 5.83 8.69
CA ALA A 47 2.41 6.00 9.68
C ALA A 47 3.79 6.09 9.05
N SER A 48 3.96 5.64 7.80
CA SER A 48 5.23 5.69 7.10
C SER A 48 5.61 7.12 6.73
N ARG A 49 6.84 7.51 7.05
CA ARG A 49 7.40 8.84 6.77
C ARG A 49 8.58 8.70 5.82
N GLY A 50 8.87 9.75 5.05
CA GLY A 50 10.03 9.81 4.17
C GLY A 50 9.79 9.28 2.77
N TRP A 51 8.55 9.34 2.27
CA TRP A 51 8.29 9.07 0.86
C TRP A 51 8.98 10.12 0.00
N ILE A 52 9.70 9.66 -1.02
CA ILE A 52 10.36 10.54 -1.96
C ILE A 52 9.38 10.75 -3.13
N PRO A 53 8.91 11.98 -3.37
CA PRO A 53 8.03 12.24 -4.50
C PRO A 53 8.74 12.01 -5.82
N GLY A 54 7.95 11.70 -6.84
CA GLY A 54 8.43 11.72 -8.21
C GLY A 54 8.90 13.12 -8.60
N LYS A 55 9.94 13.20 -9.44
CA LYS A 55 10.40 14.46 -10.02
C LYS A 55 10.11 14.47 -11.50
N GLN A 56 9.40 15.48 -11.99
CA GLN A 56 9.22 15.74 -13.40
C GLN A 56 10.03 16.97 -13.78
N ARG A 57 11.00 16.80 -14.70
CA ARG A 57 11.92 17.88 -15.11
C ARG A 57 12.66 18.56 -13.93
N GLY A 58 12.99 17.78 -12.90
CA GLY A 58 13.65 18.28 -11.69
C GLY A 58 12.72 18.89 -10.63
N VAL A 59 11.44 19.09 -10.94
CA VAL A 59 10.44 19.62 -10.02
C VAL A 59 9.72 18.46 -9.32
N PRO A 60 9.61 18.45 -7.98
CA PRO A 60 8.81 17.45 -7.28
C PRO A 60 7.33 17.63 -7.63
N VAL A 61 6.68 16.53 -8.02
CA VAL A 61 5.28 16.53 -8.43
C VAL A 61 4.52 15.43 -7.68
N ARG A 62 3.23 15.68 -7.45
CA ARG A 62 2.32 14.68 -6.88
C ARG A 62 2.25 13.46 -7.79
N VAL A 63 2.53 12.30 -7.24
CA VAL A 63 2.54 11.02 -7.99
C VAL A 63 1.66 10.00 -7.29
N LYS A 64 1.00 9.16 -8.09
CA LYS A 64 0.23 8.03 -7.59
C LYS A 64 1.16 6.82 -7.44
N TYR A 65 1.25 6.29 -6.23
CA TYR A 65 1.90 5.01 -5.93
C TYR A 65 0.87 3.90 -5.86
N ASN A 66 1.26 2.71 -6.33
CA ASN A 66 0.50 1.48 -6.17
C ASN A 66 1.46 0.42 -5.64
N ILE A 67 1.32 0.07 -4.36
CA ILE A 67 2.21 -0.87 -3.71
C ILE A 67 1.44 -2.11 -3.27
N PRO A 68 1.96 -3.31 -3.58
CA PRO A 68 1.49 -4.53 -2.94
C PRO A 68 2.16 -4.75 -1.59
N ILE A 69 1.37 -4.86 -0.53
CA ILE A 69 1.81 -5.34 0.78
C ILE A 69 1.50 -6.83 0.89
N SER A 70 2.56 -7.63 0.94
CA SER A 70 2.45 -9.08 1.16
C SER A 70 2.50 -9.36 2.66
N PHE A 71 1.40 -9.83 3.23
CA PHE A 71 1.38 -10.31 4.61
C PHE A 71 1.83 -11.76 4.64
N ASN A 72 2.98 -12.01 5.26
CA ASN A 72 3.41 -13.36 5.59
C ASN A 72 3.00 -13.63 7.04
N LEU A 73 1.87 -14.31 7.22
CA LEU A 73 1.45 -14.80 8.52
C LEU A 73 2.28 -16.06 8.83
N HIS A 74 3.53 -15.87 9.24
CA HIS A 74 4.32 -16.96 9.79
C HIS A 74 3.77 -17.32 11.17
N ARG A 75 3.39 -18.58 11.36
CA ARG A 75 3.07 -19.17 12.66
C ARG A 75 4.33 -19.34 13.49
#